data_AF-A0A8P0T0V4-F1
#
_entry.id   AF-A0A8P0T0V4-F1
#
_cell.length_a   1.000
_cell.length_b   1.000
_cell.length_c   1.000
_cell.angle_alpha   90.00
_cell.angle_beta   90.00
_cell.angle_gamma   90.00
#
_symmetry.space_group_name_H-M   'P 1'
#
loop_
_entity.id
_entity.type
_entity.pdbx_description
1 polymer ?
#
loop_
_entity_poly.entity_id
_entity_poly.type
_entity_poly.pdbx_seq_one_letter_code
_entity_poly.pdbx_strand_id
1 'polypeptide(L)'
;ILPPARAPGSLGHTRQCATPRGTSATPARPDRGARSSTRRRVGVGVGVGAGAGGAPGGGAAGPITRAARSAARRPPPRHGPGAVPGPGVPALPRRLHLRQEERHPLRAAPRGHIQSTAILIYLSSKYPTADHWYPSNLQARARIHEYLGWHADCVRGTFGVPLWTQVLAPLIGVHLPEEKVQRNRAAMDRALQELEDKFLRDQAFLTGQHVTLADLMALEELIQPVAVGFDLFEGRPKLTAWRERLEAFLGMDLCQETHGLILNILEQAANKKIPDPAPEVYPYMLLRISRIP
;
A
#
# COMPACT_ATOMS: atom_id res chain seq x y z
N ILE A 1 20.42 -64.21 -7.09
CA ILE A 1 19.20 -63.85 -6.35
C ILE A 1 19.18 -62.33 -6.18
N LEU A 2 17.99 -61.74 -6.28
CA LEU A 2 17.68 -60.32 -6.49
C LEU A 2 18.45 -59.24 -5.68
N PRO A 3 18.43 -57.96 -6.16
CA PRO A 3 18.95 -56.73 -5.54
C PRO A 3 17.82 -55.95 -4.77
N PRO A 4 17.79 -54.60 -4.65
CA PRO A 4 18.63 -53.64 -3.91
C PRO A 4 17.85 -52.65 -2.98
N ALA A 5 18.61 -51.77 -2.29
CA ALA A 5 18.38 -50.37 -1.84
C ALA A 5 16.96 -49.76 -1.57
N ARG A 6 16.85 -49.00 -0.46
CA ARG A 6 15.93 -47.84 -0.33
C ARG A 6 16.45 -46.75 0.63
N ALA A 7 16.33 -45.50 0.20
CA ALA A 7 16.67 -44.25 0.88
C ALA A 7 15.60 -43.78 1.91
N PRO A 8 15.89 -42.79 2.78
CA PRO A 8 14.87 -41.95 3.38
C PRO A 8 14.77 -40.59 2.68
N GLY A 9 13.52 -40.26 2.31
CA GLY A 9 13.13 -39.10 1.52
C GLY A 9 13.00 -37.79 2.29
N SER A 10 13.00 -36.75 1.47
CA SER A 10 12.66 -35.34 1.72
C SER A 10 11.25 -35.16 2.28
N LEU A 11 11.11 -34.34 3.33
CA LEU A 11 9.85 -33.73 3.74
C LEU A 11 9.93 -32.22 3.46
N GLY A 12 9.41 -31.82 2.30
CA GLY A 12 9.07 -30.43 2.00
C GLY A 12 7.68 -30.12 2.59
N HIS A 13 7.61 -29.14 3.48
CA HIS A 13 6.34 -28.57 3.94
C HIS A 13 6.01 -27.32 3.11
N THR A 14 5.24 -27.49 2.04
CA THR A 14 4.46 -26.41 1.43
C THR A 14 3.15 -26.23 2.20
N ARG A 15 2.97 -25.09 2.87
CA ARG A 15 1.65 -24.66 3.37
C ARG A 15 0.88 -24.04 2.20
N GLN A 16 -0.10 -24.75 1.66
CA GLN A 16 -1.13 -24.20 0.78
C GLN A 16 -2.31 -23.70 1.63
N CYS A 17 -2.79 -22.49 1.35
CA CYS A 17 -4.06 -21.99 1.87
C CYS A 17 -5.22 -22.78 1.24
N ALA A 18 -5.98 -23.51 2.05
CA ALA A 18 -7.19 -24.20 1.63
C ALA A 18 -8.43 -23.41 2.07
N THR A 19 -9.31 -23.12 1.11
CA THR A 19 -10.69 -22.64 1.34
C THR A 19 -11.65 -23.84 1.33
N PRO A 20 -12.67 -23.91 2.22
CA PRO A 20 -13.70 -24.95 2.11
C PRO A 20 -14.93 -24.46 1.33
N ARG A 21 -15.29 -25.18 0.26
CA ARG A 21 -16.64 -25.21 -0.34
C ARG A 21 -17.47 -26.30 0.34
N GLY A 22 -18.73 -26.01 0.64
CA GLY A 22 -19.63 -26.86 1.43
C GLY A 22 -20.56 -27.79 0.65
N THR A 23 -21.42 -28.48 1.40
CA THR A 23 -22.71 -29.14 1.09
C THR A 23 -23.27 -29.61 2.45
N SER A 24 -24.55 -29.56 2.83
CA SER A 24 -25.75 -30.04 2.14
C SER A 24 -27.03 -29.71 2.93
N ALA A 25 -28.15 -29.67 2.19
CA ALA A 25 -29.51 -30.15 2.49
C ALA A 25 -30.41 -29.52 3.59
N THR A 26 -31.55 -29.05 3.10
CA THR A 26 -32.82 -28.63 3.75
C THR A 26 -33.63 -29.83 4.27
N PRO A 27 -34.66 -29.60 5.11
CA PRO A 27 -36.02 -29.93 4.66
C PRO A 27 -37.09 -28.86 5.03
N ALA A 28 -38.27 -29.01 4.42
CA ALA A 28 -39.27 -27.98 4.17
C ALA A 28 -40.50 -27.98 5.10
N ARG A 29 -41.08 -26.76 5.30
CA ARG A 29 -42.51 -26.33 5.34
C ARG A 29 -43.50 -26.93 6.38
N PRO A 30 -44.55 -26.17 6.84
CA PRO A 30 -45.63 -25.66 5.97
C PRO A 30 -46.24 -24.27 6.25
N ASP A 31 -47.10 -23.89 5.28
CA ASP A 31 -47.88 -22.67 5.02
C ASP A 31 -48.84 -22.17 6.11
N ARG A 32 -49.12 -20.85 6.06
CA ARG A 32 -50.45 -20.17 6.09
C ARG A 32 -50.20 -18.64 5.98
N GLY A 33 -50.69 -17.95 4.97
CA GLY A 33 -52.04 -17.36 4.97
C GLY A 33 -52.03 -15.98 4.27
N ALA A 34 -53.01 -15.76 3.40
CA ALA A 34 -53.10 -14.69 2.41
C ALA A 34 -53.72 -13.36 2.90
N ARG A 35 -53.63 -12.33 2.02
CA ARG A 35 -54.52 -11.17 1.73
C ARG A 35 -53.72 -9.86 1.67
N SER A 36 -53.53 -9.16 0.54
CA SER A 36 -54.40 -8.54 -0.48
C SER A 36 -54.73 -7.05 -0.22
N SER A 37 -54.52 -6.24 -1.27
CA SER A 37 -55.01 -4.87 -1.54
C SER A 37 -54.36 -3.72 -0.74
N THR A 38 -54.01 -2.56 -1.32
CA THR A 38 -54.83 -1.74 -2.22
C THR A 38 -54.00 -0.77 -3.09
N ARG A 39 -54.44 -0.58 -4.34
CA ARG A 39 -54.07 0.49 -5.28
C ARG A 39 -54.39 1.89 -4.75
N ARG A 40 -53.61 2.90 -5.18
CA ARG A 40 -54.16 4.13 -5.77
C ARG A 40 -53.26 4.69 -6.88
N ARG A 41 -53.84 4.83 -8.07
CA ARG A 41 -53.41 5.68 -9.19
C ARG A 41 -53.83 7.12 -8.92
N VAL A 42 -53.12 8.08 -9.52
CA VAL A 42 -53.53 9.24 -10.38
C VAL A 42 -52.25 10.09 -10.53
N GLY A 43 -51.84 10.70 -11.65
CA GLY A 43 -52.33 10.90 -13.01
C GLY A 43 -51.21 11.63 -13.78
N VAL A 44 -50.96 11.26 -15.05
CA VAL A 44 -51.12 12.07 -16.27
C VAL A 44 -50.28 13.35 -16.36
N GLY A 45 -49.42 13.41 -17.38
CA GLY A 45 -48.75 14.62 -17.85
C GLY A 45 -47.90 14.34 -19.10
N VAL A 46 -48.52 14.39 -20.27
CA VAL A 46 -47.90 14.28 -21.60
C VAL A 46 -47.24 15.62 -21.96
N GLY A 47 -46.07 15.59 -22.59
CA GLY A 47 -45.44 16.77 -23.20
C GLY A 47 -44.42 16.37 -24.26
N VAL A 48 -44.88 16.34 -25.51
CA VAL A 48 -44.08 16.17 -26.73
C VAL A 48 -43.49 17.54 -27.13
N GLY A 49 -42.24 17.57 -27.60
CA GLY A 49 -41.65 18.75 -28.21
C GLY A 49 -40.41 18.40 -29.03
N ALA A 50 -40.57 18.37 -30.35
CA ALA A 50 -39.55 18.19 -31.37
C ALA A 50 -38.99 19.54 -31.86
N GLY A 51 -37.78 19.54 -32.43
CA GLY A 51 -37.17 20.63 -33.20
C GLY A 51 -35.64 20.55 -33.11
N ALA A 52 -34.89 19.89 -34.00
CA ALA A 52 -34.61 20.18 -35.42
C ALA A 52 -33.81 21.49 -35.66
N GLY A 53 -32.55 21.30 -36.11
CA GLY A 53 -32.00 22.04 -37.24
C GLY A 53 -30.96 23.13 -36.98
N GLY A 54 -29.77 22.96 -37.60
CA GLY A 54 -29.16 24.04 -38.39
C GLY A 54 -27.81 24.61 -37.93
N ALA A 55 -26.71 24.02 -38.44
CA ALA A 55 -25.48 24.74 -38.76
C ALA A 55 -25.65 25.47 -40.12
N PRO A 56 -24.84 26.52 -40.41
CA PRO A 56 -23.70 26.37 -41.33
C PRO A 56 -22.46 27.19 -40.89
N GLY A 57 -21.22 26.77 -41.21
CA GLY A 57 -20.42 27.23 -42.38
C GLY A 57 -19.72 28.57 -42.07
N GLY A 58 -18.42 28.86 -42.28
CA GLY A 58 -17.33 28.29 -43.06
C GLY A 58 -16.41 29.47 -43.50
N GLY A 59 -15.08 29.28 -43.54
CA GLY A 59 -14.09 30.21 -44.13
C GLY A 59 -13.41 31.18 -43.13
N ALA A 60 -12.15 31.58 -43.26
CA ALA A 60 -11.08 31.30 -44.22
C ALA A 60 -9.71 31.69 -43.60
N ALA A 61 -8.63 31.19 -44.20
CA ALA A 61 -7.23 31.38 -43.80
C ALA A 61 -6.65 32.77 -44.13
N GLY A 62 -5.61 33.18 -43.39
CA GLY A 62 -4.71 34.28 -43.77
C GLY A 62 -3.76 34.69 -42.62
N PRO A 63 -2.42 34.62 -42.81
CA PRO A 63 -1.43 34.76 -41.72
C PRO A 63 -1.00 36.23 -41.53
N ILE A 64 -0.16 36.52 -40.52
CA ILE A 64 1.03 37.42 -40.57
C ILE A 64 1.46 37.86 -39.13
N THR A 65 2.77 37.68 -38.89
CA THR A 65 3.68 38.39 -37.96
C THR A 65 3.89 37.99 -36.49
N ARG A 66 5.09 37.45 -36.32
CA ARG A 66 6.01 37.45 -35.18
C ARG A 66 6.35 38.89 -34.76
N ALA A 67 6.17 39.20 -33.47
CA ALA A 67 6.85 40.31 -32.81
C ALA A 67 7.25 39.89 -31.38
N ALA A 68 8.56 39.73 -31.18
CA ALA A 68 9.17 39.62 -29.87
C ALA A 68 9.10 40.97 -29.15
N ARG A 69 8.80 40.99 -27.85
CA ARG A 69 9.17 42.10 -26.94
C ARG A 69 9.16 41.66 -25.48
N SER A 70 10.38 41.56 -24.97
CA SER A 70 10.90 42.00 -23.66
C SER A 70 10.06 41.79 -22.37
N ALA A 71 10.70 41.08 -21.44
CA ALA A 71 10.32 40.93 -20.06
C ALA A 71 10.33 42.27 -19.31
N ALA A 72 9.22 42.60 -18.66
CA ALA A 72 9.15 43.59 -17.59
C ALA A 72 8.46 42.96 -16.38
N ARG A 73 9.18 42.89 -15.26
CA ARG A 73 8.73 42.33 -13.97
C ARG A 73 7.52 43.12 -13.44
N ARG A 74 6.40 42.44 -13.19
CA ARG A 74 5.26 42.99 -12.43
C ARG A 74 5.54 42.89 -10.92
N PRO A 75 5.24 43.92 -10.11
CA PRO A 75 5.31 43.83 -8.66
C PRO A 75 4.09 43.06 -8.10
N PRO A 76 4.20 42.45 -6.90
CA PRO A 76 3.12 41.64 -6.32
C PRO A 76 1.96 42.51 -5.84
N PRO A 77 0.72 41.98 -5.80
CA PRO A 77 -0.45 42.74 -5.39
C PRO A 77 -0.46 42.98 -3.86
N ARG A 78 -0.88 44.20 -3.48
CA ARG A 78 -1.09 44.61 -2.08
C ARG A 78 -2.40 44.00 -1.57
N HIS A 79 -2.35 43.34 -0.40
CA HIS A 79 -3.53 42.84 0.30
C HIS A 79 -4.37 44.00 0.87
N GLY A 80 -5.66 44.03 0.55
CA GLY A 80 -6.66 44.87 1.22
C GLY A 80 -7.20 44.20 2.50
N PRO A 81 -7.75 44.97 3.46
CA PRO A 81 -8.19 44.43 4.74
C PRO A 81 -9.61 43.87 4.60
N GLY A 82 -9.78 42.56 4.79
CA GLY A 82 -11.11 41.95 4.75
C GLY A 82 -11.11 40.48 4.36
N ALA A 83 -10.40 39.64 5.10
CA ALA A 83 -10.56 38.19 5.03
C ALA A 83 -10.64 37.64 6.45
N VAL A 84 -11.79 37.04 6.78
CA VAL A 84 -12.04 36.34 8.04
C VAL A 84 -11.14 35.08 8.06
N PRO A 85 -10.34 34.83 9.12
CA PRO A 85 -9.52 33.62 9.17
C PRO A 85 -10.42 32.38 9.31
N GLY A 86 -10.29 31.45 8.36
CA GLY A 86 -10.83 30.09 8.53
C GLY A 86 -10.15 29.37 9.71
N PRO A 87 -10.74 28.29 10.25
CA PRO A 87 -10.20 27.62 11.42
C PRO A 87 -8.79 27.11 11.10
N GLY A 88 -7.80 27.68 11.77
CA GLY A 88 -6.41 27.29 11.64
C GLY A 88 -6.28 25.83 12.01
N VAL A 89 -5.86 25.00 11.05
CA VAL A 89 -5.33 23.67 11.34
C VAL A 89 -4.10 23.90 12.21
N PRO A 90 -4.04 23.39 13.45
CA PRO A 90 -2.84 23.51 14.26
C PRO A 90 -1.70 22.83 13.50
N ALA A 91 -0.67 23.59 13.16
CA ALA A 91 0.56 23.02 12.64
C ALA A 91 1.13 22.08 13.71
N LEU A 92 1.04 20.77 13.47
CA LEU A 92 1.74 19.78 14.29
C LEU A 92 3.24 20.15 14.29
N PRO A 93 3.89 20.19 15.46
CA PRO A 93 5.30 20.55 15.54
C PRO A 93 6.11 19.57 14.67
N ARG A 94 6.88 20.14 13.74
CA ARG A 94 7.64 19.48 12.66
C ARG A 94 8.68 18.43 13.08
N ARG A 95 8.76 18.10 14.36
CA ARG A 95 9.47 16.93 14.88
C ARG A 95 8.77 16.48 16.15
N LEU A 96 8.02 15.39 16.07
CA LEU A 96 7.74 14.60 17.26
C LEU A 96 9.07 13.92 17.63
N HIS A 97 10.01 14.67 18.21
CA HIS A 97 11.03 14.07 19.05
C HIS A 97 10.24 13.39 20.16
N LEU A 98 10.09 12.06 20.07
CA LEU A 98 9.72 11.25 21.22
C LEU A 98 10.69 11.66 22.33
N ARG A 99 10.23 12.52 23.25
CA ARG A 99 11.02 12.91 24.41
C ARG A 99 11.51 11.62 25.04
N GLN A 100 12.80 11.60 25.31
CA GLN A 100 13.53 10.49 25.90
C GLN A 100 12.98 10.03 27.28
N GLU A 101 11.96 10.71 27.80
CA GLU A 101 11.34 10.49 29.13
C GLU A 101 10.17 9.50 29.15
N GLU A 102 9.51 9.16 28.03
CA GLU A 102 8.57 8.04 28.02
C GLU A 102 9.25 6.82 27.40
N ARG A 103 9.96 6.03 28.21
CA ARG A 103 10.33 4.66 27.82
C ARG A 103 9.04 3.89 27.56
N HIS A 104 8.66 3.82 26.28
CA HIS A 104 7.49 3.10 25.81
C HIS A 104 7.49 1.66 26.38
N PRO A 105 6.39 1.15 26.93
CA PRO A 105 6.34 -0.22 27.47
C PRO A 105 6.74 -1.30 26.44
N LEU A 106 6.56 -1.05 25.14
CA LEU A 106 6.99 -1.94 24.06
C LEU A 106 8.49 -1.82 23.71
N ARG A 107 9.16 -0.71 24.07
CA ARG A 107 10.64 -0.58 24.00
C ARG A 107 11.34 -1.22 25.20
N ALA A 108 10.63 -1.46 26.30
CA ALA A 108 11.18 -2.04 27.52
C ALA A 108 11.20 -3.58 27.53
N ALA A 109 10.68 -4.24 26.48
CA ALA A 109 10.71 -5.70 26.39
C ALA A 109 12.15 -6.18 26.18
N PRO A 110 12.77 -6.94 27.13
CA PRO A 110 14.21 -7.15 27.12
C PRO A 110 14.74 -7.95 25.92
N ARG A 111 13.89 -8.70 25.20
CA ARG A 111 14.30 -9.63 24.12
C ARG A 111 13.19 -9.93 23.09
N GLY A 112 12.21 -9.03 22.92
CA GLY A 112 11.06 -9.25 22.02
C GLY A 112 11.18 -8.48 20.70
N HIS A 113 10.85 -9.12 19.57
CA HIS A 113 10.66 -8.39 18.31
C HIS A 113 9.54 -7.36 18.48
N ILE A 114 9.90 -6.08 18.46
CA ILE A 114 8.93 -4.98 18.49
C ILE A 114 8.12 -5.04 17.19
N GLN A 115 6.79 -5.17 17.31
CA GLN A 115 5.90 -5.27 16.17
C GLN A 115 5.41 -3.88 15.76
N SER A 116 5.75 -3.43 14.54
CA SER A 116 5.32 -2.13 13.99
C SER A 116 3.80 -1.98 14.05
N THR A 117 3.05 -3.03 13.73
CA THR A 117 1.59 -3.08 13.84
C THR A 117 1.10 -2.71 15.24
N ALA A 118 1.70 -3.30 16.28
CA ALA A 118 1.30 -3.03 17.66
C ALA A 118 1.63 -1.59 18.09
N ILE A 119 2.78 -1.05 17.63
CA ILE A 119 3.12 0.36 17.85
C ILE A 119 2.10 1.27 17.17
N LEU A 120 1.79 1.05 15.90
CA LEU A 120 0.88 1.90 15.14
C LEU A 120 -0.53 1.93 15.76
N ILE A 121 -1.05 0.78 16.18
CA ILE A 121 -2.34 0.69 16.89
C ILE A 121 -2.27 1.38 18.26
N TYR A 122 -1.16 1.24 18.98
CA TYR A 122 -0.96 1.95 20.25
C TYR A 122 -0.94 3.46 20.05
N LEU A 123 -0.20 3.96 19.06
CA LEU A 123 -0.11 5.38 18.75
C LEU A 123 -1.47 5.94 18.33
N SER A 124 -2.23 5.21 17.50
CA SER A 124 -3.57 5.63 17.08
C SER A 124 -4.55 5.71 18.24
N SER A 125 -4.35 4.87 19.28
CA SER A 125 -5.20 4.84 20.47
C SER A 125 -4.76 5.85 21.54
N LYS A 126 -3.45 6.10 21.67
CA LYS A 126 -2.88 7.03 22.66
C LYS A 126 -3.07 8.49 22.27
N TYR A 127 -2.89 8.80 20.99
CA TYR A 127 -2.98 10.16 20.47
C TYR A 127 -4.28 10.38 19.72
N PRO A 128 -4.84 11.61 19.70
CA PRO A 128 -6.07 11.94 18.97
C PRO A 128 -5.83 11.96 17.46
N THR A 129 -5.58 10.79 16.88
CA THR A 129 -5.43 10.59 15.44
C THR A 129 -6.79 10.53 14.74
N ALA A 130 -6.83 10.86 13.45
CA ALA A 130 -8.07 10.78 12.69
C ALA A 130 -8.60 9.33 12.63
N ASP A 131 -9.91 9.15 12.85
CA ASP A 131 -10.54 7.82 12.99
C ASP A 131 -10.27 6.90 11.79
N HIS A 132 -10.11 7.43 10.57
CA HIS A 132 -9.84 6.61 9.39
C HIS A 132 -8.58 5.75 9.51
N TRP A 133 -7.54 6.17 10.26
CA TRP A 133 -6.32 5.38 10.41
C TRP A 133 -6.62 4.02 11.06
N TYR A 134 -7.42 4.03 12.12
CA TYR A 134 -7.79 2.85 12.88
C TYR A 134 -9.22 3.00 13.46
N PRO A 135 -10.26 2.81 12.61
CA PRO A 135 -11.63 3.16 12.93
C PRO A 135 -12.19 2.35 14.10
N SER A 136 -13.11 2.98 14.83
CA SER A 136 -13.91 2.35 15.89
C SER A 136 -14.93 1.32 15.37
N ASN A 137 -15.37 1.45 14.12
CA ASN A 137 -16.27 0.51 13.47
C ASN A 137 -15.68 -0.91 13.40
N LEU A 138 -16.40 -1.89 13.95
CA LEU A 138 -15.92 -3.27 14.06
C LEU A 138 -15.60 -3.92 12.70
N GLN A 139 -16.42 -3.70 11.68
CA GLN A 139 -16.21 -4.31 10.37
C GLN A 139 -15.03 -3.68 9.62
N ALA A 140 -14.88 -2.36 9.70
CA ALA A 140 -13.73 -1.67 9.12
C ALA A 140 -12.43 -2.10 9.80
N ARG A 141 -12.43 -2.18 11.14
CA ARG A 141 -11.29 -2.67 11.92
C ARG A 141 -10.95 -4.13 11.62
N ALA A 142 -11.96 -4.99 11.42
CA ALA A 142 -11.75 -6.38 11.03
C ALA A 142 -11.04 -6.50 9.68
N ARG A 143 -11.34 -5.65 8.69
CA ARG A 143 -10.63 -5.61 7.40
C ARG A 143 -9.18 -5.18 7.54
N ILE A 144 -8.90 -4.20 8.42
CA ILE A 144 -7.52 -3.80 8.74
C ILE A 144 -6.77 -4.98 9.36
N HIS A 145 -7.36 -5.66 10.35
CA HIS A 145 -6.72 -6.84 10.95
C HIS A 145 -6.54 -8.00 9.98
N GLU A 146 -7.51 -8.23 9.08
CA GLU A 146 -7.39 -9.23 8.01
C GLU A 146 -6.19 -8.92 7.12
N TYR A 147 -6.05 -7.67 6.68
CA TYR A 147 -4.89 -7.25 5.89
C TYR A 147 -3.60 -7.39 6.67
N LEU A 148 -3.53 -6.92 7.93
CA LEU A 148 -2.30 -6.96 8.72
C LEU A 148 -1.85 -8.39 9.03
N GLY A 149 -2.78 -9.32 9.21
CA GLY A 149 -2.49 -10.75 9.33
C GLY A 149 -1.91 -11.32 8.03
N TRP A 150 -2.61 -11.11 6.91
CA TRP A 150 -2.14 -11.56 5.60
C TRP A 150 -0.80 -10.90 5.19
N HIS A 151 -0.62 -9.62 5.51
CA HIS A 151 0.62 -8.88 5.27
C HIS A 151 1.80 -9.55 5.97
N ALA A 152 1.63 -9.99 7.22
CA ALA A 152 2.68 -10.67 7.97
C ALA A 152 3.08 -12.01 7.34
N ASP A 153 2.16 -12.70 6.66
CA ASP A 153 2.38 -14.01 6.04
C ASP A 153 2.92 -13.91 4.60
N CYS A 154 2.42 -12.96 3.82
CA CYS A 154 2.61 -12.92 2.37
C CYS A 154 3.53 -11.78 1.90
N VAL A 155 3.53 -10.65 2.60
CA VAL A 155 4.28 -9.44 2.20
C VAL A 155 5.58 -9.34 2.98
N ARG A 156 5.47 -9.31 4.32
CA ARG A 156 6.61 -9.16 5.22
C ARG A 156 7.57 -10.33 5.06
N GLY A 157 8.82 -10.02 4.74
CA GLY A 157 9.85 -11.04 4.50
C GLY A 157 9.90 -11.57 3.07
N THR A 158 8.89 -11.31 2.25
CA THR A 158 8.91 -11.56 0.79
C THR A 158 9.46 -10.33 0.06
N PHE A 159 8.90 -9.15 0.29
CA PHE A 159 9.23 -7.93 -0.46
C PHE A 159 10.57 -7.30 -0.06
N GLY A 160 11.14 -7.66 1.10
CA GLY A 160 12.49 -7.23 1.45
C GLY A 160 13.61 -8.04 0.76
N VAL A 161 13.31 -9.20 0.17
CA VAL A 161 14.34 -10.11 -0.39
C VAL A 161 15.17 -9.47 -1.50
N PRO A 162 14.61 -8.69 -2.44
CA PRO A 162 15.40 -7.96 -3.43
C PRO A 162 16.56 -7.15 -2.84
N LEU A 163 16.30 -6.39 -1.78
CA LEU A 163 17.32 -5.61 -1.07
C LEU A 163 18.41 -6.51 -0.48
N TRP A 164 18.03 -7.66 0.08
CA TRP A 164 19.00 -8.64 0.57
C TRP A 164 19.85 -9.22 -0.54
N THR A 165 19.24 -9.58 -1.67
CA THR A 165 19.94 -10.24 -2.78
C THR A 165 20.89 -9.30 -3.53
N GLN A 166 20.53 -8.03 -3.69
CA GLN A 166 21.32 -7.08 -4.47
C GLN A 166 22.30 -6.24 -3.64
N VAL A 167 21.99 -5.98 -2.36
CA VAL A 167 22.77 -5.07 -1.52
C VAL A 167 23.34 -5.78 -0.30
N LEU A 168 22.48 -6.30 0.58
CA LEU A 168 22.94 -6.67 1.93
C LEU A 168 23.76 -7.97 1.98
N ALA A 169 23.43 -8.98 1.17
CA ALA A 169 24.22 -10.22 1.12
C ALA A 169 25.59 -10.00 0.44
N PRO A 170 25.70 -9.26 -0.69
CA PRO A 170 27.00 -8.91 -1.26
C PRO A 170 27.94 -8.15 -0.31
N LEU A 171 27.41 -7.31 0.60
CA LEU A 171 28.23 -6.61 1.60
C LEU A 171 29.02 -7.56 2.52
N ILE A 172 28.50 -8.76 2.76
CA ILE A 172 29.18 -9.79 3.55
C ILE A 172 29.75 -10.92 2.69
N GLY A 173 29.90 -10.69 1.38
CA GLY A 173 30.48 -11.65 0.43
C GLY A 173 29.58 -12.86 0.14
N VAL A 174 28.28 -12.76 0.38
CA VAL A 174 27.32 -13.85 0.14
C VAL A 174 26.48 -13.55 -1.10
N HIS A 175 26.37 -14.52 -1.99
CA HIS A 175 25.48 -14.47 -3.14
C HIS A 175 24.41 -15.55 -3.04
N LEU A 176 23.17 -15.19 -3.33
CA LEU A 176 22.06 -16.14 -3.31
C LEU A 176 21.96 -16.89 -4.66
N PRO A 177 21.56 -18.17 -4.65
CA PRO A 177 21.25 -18.88 -5.88
C PRO A 177 20.13 -18.20 -6.67
N GLU A 178 20.29 -18.11 -7.99
CA GLU A 178 19.31 -17.49 -8.89
C GLU A 178 17.91 -18.10 -8.76
N GLU A 179 17.83 -19.41 -8.50
CA GLU A 179 16.56 -20.11 -8.23
C GLU A 179 15.76 -19.47 -7.09
N LYS A 180 16.43 -19.04 -6.00
CA LYS A 180 15.76 -18.39 -4.87
C LYS A 180 15.26 -16.98 -5.23
N VAL A 181 16.04 -16.26 -6.04
CA VAL A 181 15.65 -14.93 -6.55
C VAL A 181 14.40 -15.04 -7.41
N GLN A 182 14.36 -16.00 -8.34
CA GLN A 182 13.19 -16.24 -9.21
C GLN A 182 11.98 -16.74 -8.42
N ARG A 183 12.17 -17.63 -7.44
CA ARG A 183 11.10 -18.07 -6.54
C ARG A 183 10.51 -16.91 -5.76
N ASN A 184 11.35 -16.00 -5.26
CA ASN A 184 10.88 -14.81 -4.56
C ASN A 184 10.12 -13.86 -5.50
N ARG A 185 10.60 -13.63 -6.72
CA ARG A 185 9.89 -12.85 -7.74
C ARG A 185 8.48 -13.39 -7.98
N ALA A 186 8.35 -14.70 -8.21
CA ALA A 186 7.04 -15.34 -8.37
C ALA A 186 6.15 -15.26 -7.10
N ALA A 187 6.75 -15.22 -5.91
CA ALA A 187 6.00 -14.99 -4.67
C ALA A 187 5.50 -13.54 -4.56
N MET A 188 6.33 -12.54 -4.91
CA MET A 188 5.93 -11.14 -4.98
C MET A 188 4.80 -10.94 -5.99
N ASP A 189 4.90 -11.53 -7.19
CA ASP A 189 3.87 -11.39 -8.23
C ASP A 189 2.51 -11.94 -7.78
N ARG A 190 2.50 -13.09 -7.09
CA ARG A 190 1.28 -13.66 -6.50
C ARG A 190 0.72 -12.78 -5.39
N ALA A 191 1.58 -12.26 -4.50
CA ALA A 191 1.15 -11.39 -3.43
C ALA A 191 0.60 -10.05 -3.95
N LEU A 192 1.19 -9.48 -5.00
CA LEU A 192 0.68 -8.28 -5.68
C LEU A 192 -0.68 -8.54 -6.33
N GLN A 193 -0.86 -9.72 -6.94
CA GLN A 193 -2.15 -10.11 -7.51
C GLN A 193 -3.23 -10.24 -6.41
N GLU A 194 -2.91 -10.90 -5.30
CA GLU A 194 -3.83 -10.99 -4.15
C GLU A 194 -4.10 -9.62 -3.51
N LEU A 195 -3.09 -8.74 -3.43
CA LEU A 195 -3.26 -7.37 -2.93
C LEU A 195 -4.28 -6.60 -3.77
N GLU A 196 -4.18 -6.72 -5.10
CA GLU A 196 -5.09 -6.07 -6.04
C GLU A 196 -6.48 -6.73 -6.01
N ASP A 197 -6.59 -8.05 -6.11
CA ASP A 197 -7.86 -8.76 -6.29
C ASP A 197 -8.68 -8.92 -5.00
N LYS A 198 -8.00 -9.05 -3.85
CA LYS A 198 -8.68 -9.31 -2.56
C LYS A 198 -8.90 -8.02 -1.78
N PHE A 199 -7.84 -7.23 -1.62
CA PHE A 199 -7.86 -6.08 -0.71
C PHE A 199 -8.30 -4.82 -1.45
N LEU A 200 -7.54 -4.38 -2.46
CA LEU A 200 -7.81 -3.14 -3.18
C LEU A 200 -9.12 -3.18 -3.99
N ARG A 201 -9.31 -4.23 -4.81
CA ARG A 201 -10.46 -4.42 -5.70
C ARG A 201 -10.73 -3.19 -6.57
N ASP A 202 -11.90 -2.57 -6.38
CA ASP A 202 -12.34 -1.34 -7.02
C ASP A 202 -12.48 -0.20 -5.99
N GLN A 203 -11.81 -0.33 -4.84
CA GLN A 203 -11.81 0.66 -3.76
C GLN A 203 -10.66 1.65 -3.92
N ALA A 204 -10.76 2.79 -3.23
CA ALA A 204 -9.68 3.79 -3.24
C ALA A 204 -8.43 3.31 -2.50
N PHE A 205 -8.63 2.56 -1.40
CA PHE A 205 -7.60 2.08 -0.46
C PHE A 205 -7.87 0.62 -0.07
N LEU A 206 -6.89 -0.04 0.55
CA LEU A 206 -6.89 -1.51 0.76
C LEU A 206 -8.05 -2.04 1.61
N THR A 207 -8.63 -1.19 2.47
CA THR A 207 -9.71 -1.60 3.38
C THR A 207 -10.98 -0.77 3.25
N GLY A 208 -11.02 0.18 2.30
CA GLY A 208 -12.18 1.04 2.09
C GLY A 208 -11.91 2.26 1.22
N GLN A 209 -12.69 3.31 1.48
CA GLN A 209 -12.63 4.58 0.74
C GLN A 209 -11.63 5.58 1.32
N HIS A 210 -11.09 5.29 2.51
CA HIS A 210 -10.11 6.13 3.18
C HIS A 210 -8.85 5.32 3.48
N VAL A 211 -7.71 6.02 3.52
CA VAL A 211 -6.43 5.47 3.94
C VAL A 211 -6.50 4.94 5.36
N THR A 212 -5.80 3.83 5.61
CA THR A 212 -5.73 3.18 6.91
C THR A 212 -4.30 2.74 7.23
N LEU A 213 -4.08 2.19 8.43
CA LEU A 213 -2.80 1.56 8.76
C LEU A 213 -2.42 0.43 7.78
N ALA A 214 -3.39 -0.22 7.13
CA ALA A 214 -3.13 -1.25 6.13
C ALA A 214 -2.34 -0.69 4.93
N ASP A 215 -2.77 0.45 4.42
CA ASP A 215 -2.15 1.10 3.26
C ASP A 215 -0.71 1.54 3.57
N LEU A 216 -0.48 2.10 4.75
CA LEU A 216 0.85 2.50 5.20
C LEU A 216 1.79 1.28 5.30
N MET A 217 1.33 0.20 5.95
CA MET A 217 2.12 -1.03 6.05
C MET A 217 2.42 -1.65 4.68
N ALA A 218 1.48 -1.58 3.74
CA ALA A 218 1.69 -2.05 2.37
C ALA A 218 2.78 -1.26 1.65
N LEU A 219 2.64 0.07 1.60
CA LEU A 219 3.51 0.93 0.83
C LEU A 219 4.97 0.78 1.29
N GLU A 220 5.23 0.81 2.59
CA GLU A 220 6.59 0.72 3.13
C GLU A 220 7.31 -0.60 2.80
N GLU A 221 6.57 -1.71 2.63
CA GLU A 221 7.17 -2.96 2.13
C GLU A 221 7.38 -2.93 0.62
N LEU A 222 6.44 -2.37 -0.15
CA LEU A 222 6.52 -2.29 -1.62
C LEU A 222 7.61 -1.32 -2.11
N ILE A 223 8.00 -0.32 -1.31
CA ILE A 223 9.10 0.59 -1.65
C ILE A 223 10.46 -0.13 -1.63
N GLN A 224 10.64 -1.20 -0.86
CA GLN A 224 11.93 -1.91 -0.77
C GLN A 224 12.38 -2.52 -2.12
N PRO A 225 11.55 -3.28 -2.87
CA PRO A 225 11.92 -3.73 -4.22
C PRO A 225 12.08 -2.58 -5.22
N VAL A 226 11.22 -1.56 -5.16
CA VAL A 226 11.28 -0.39 -6.04
C VAL A 226 12.63 0.32 -5.91
N ALA A 227 13.11 0.50 -4.68
CA ALA A 227 14.39 1.09 -4.37
C ALA A 227 15.60 0.33 -4.96
N VAL A 228 15.41 -0.95 -5.29
CA VAL A 228 16.43 -1.79 -5.95
C VAL A 228 16.05 -2.18 -7.39
N GLY A 229 15.23 -1.35 -8.03
CA GLY A 229 14.96 -1.42 -9.47
C GLY A 229 13.91 -2.44 -9.91
N PHE A 230 13.10 -2.97 -8.99
CA PHE A 230 11.95 -3.78 -9.37
C PHE A 230 10.75 -2.87 -9.61
N ASP A 231 10.29 -2.80 -10.85
CA ASP A 231 9.04 -2.11 -11.16
C ASP A 231 7.84 -2.99 -10.80
N LEU A 232 7.35 -2.84 -9.57
CA LEU A 232 6.19 -3.59 -9.07
C LEU A 232 4.86 -3.09 -9.63
N PHE A 233 4.85 -1.89 -10.23
CA PHE A 233 3.64 -1.18 -10.62
C PHE A 233 3.42 -1.20 -12.14
N GLU A 234 4.45 -1.55 -12.91
CA GLU A 234 4.33 -1.84 -14.34
C GLU A 234 3.25 -2.90 -14.61
N GLY A 235 2.33 -2.59 -15.52
CA GLY A 235 1.21 -3.47 -15.86
C GLY A 235 0.12 -3.58 -14.78
N ARG A 236 0.20 -2.83 -13.67
CA ARG A 236 -0.76 -2.89 -12.54
C ARG A 236 -1.41 -1.52 -12.26
N PRO A 237 -2.25 -1.00 -13.19
CA PRO A 237 -2.77 0.37 -13.11
C PRO A 237 -3.57 0.66 -11.84
N LYS A 238 -4.24 -0.33 -11.25
CA LYS A 238 -4.97 -0.17 -9.98
C LYS A 238 -4.01 0.10 -8.82
N LEU A 239 -2.94 -0.69 -8.70
CA LEU A 239 -1.90 -0.47 -7.68
C LEU A 239 -1.15 0.83 -7.92
N THR A 240 -0.85 1.20 -9.17
CA THR A 240 -0.25 2.50 -9.50
C THR A 240 -1.12 3.65 -8.99
N ALA A 241 -2.41 3.63 -9.34
CA ALA A 241 -3.33 4.67 -8.91
C ALA A 241 -3.55 4.68 -7.38
N TRP A 242 -3.52 3.52 -6.73
CA TRP A 242 -3.57 3.41 -5.26
C TRP A 242 -2.35 4.05 -4.61
N ARG A 243 -1.14 3.75 -5.11
CA ARG A 243 0.11 4.35 -4.63
C ARG A 243 0.08 5.86 -4.78
N GLU A 244 -0.28 6.38 -5.95
CA GLU A 244 -0.35 7.82 -6.21
C GLU A 244 -1.32 8.53 -5.25
N ARG A 245 -2.51 7.95 -5.02
CA ARG A 245 -3.47 8.49 -4.04
C ARG A 245 -2.90 8.50 -2.62
N LEU A 246 -2.20 7.44 -2.23
CA LEU A 246 -1.61 7.32 -0.91
C LEU A 246 -0.47 8.32 -0.71
N GLU A 247 0.48 8.40 -1.63
CA GLU A 247 1.58 9.36 -1.57
C GLU A 247 1.05 10.80 -1.58
N ALA A 248 0.02 11.11 -2.40
CA ALA A 248 -0.63 12.41 -2.39
C ALA A 248 -1.30 12.73 -1.04
N PHE A 249 -1.91 11.75 -0.39
CA PHE A 249 -2.48 11.91 0.95
C PHE A 249 -1.41 12.14 2.02
N LEU A 250 -0.30 11.39 1.98
CA LEU A 250 0.80 11.50 2.95
C LEU A 250 1.59 12.81 2.77
N GLY A 251 1.66 13.31 1.54
CA GLY A 251 2.43 14.48 1.15
C GLY A 251 3.82 14.11 0.66
N MET A 252 4.21 14.67 -0.50
CA MET A 252 5.46 14.36 -1.18
C MET A 252 6.69 14.58 -0.31
N ASP A 253 6.73 15.68 0.46
CA ASP A 253 7.86 16.01 1.33
C ASP A 253 8.12 14.90 2.37
N LEU A 254 7.05 14.34 2.96
CA LEU A 254 7.14 13.28 3.96
C LEU A 254 7.57 11.95 3.32
N CYS A 255 7.02 11.61 2.15
CA CYS A 255 7.44 10.44 1.38
C CYS A 255 8.93 10.54 1.02
N GLN A 256 9.38 11.70 0.53
CA GLN A 256 10.78 11.93 0.18
C GLN A 256 11.71 11.85 1.39
N GLU A 257 11.33 12.45 2.52
CA GLU A 257 12.09 12.36 3.77
C GLU A 257 12.23 10.92 4.24
N THR A 258 11.13 10.15 4.20
CA THR A 258 11.08 8.78 4.71
C THR A 258 11.81 7.80 3.79
N HIS A 259 11.62 7.92 2.47
CA HIS A 259 12.13 6.96 1.49
C HIS A 259 13.51 7.33 0.94
N GLY A 260 14.01 8.55 1.18
CA GLY A 260 15.26 9.04 0.60
C GLY A 260 16.49 8.16 0.89
N LEU A 261 16.58 7.57 2.09
CA LEU A 261 17.68 6.65 2.43
C LEU A 261 17.64 5.37 1.59
N ILE A 262 16.47 4.74 1.46
CA ILE A 262 16.33 3.48 0.75
C ILE A 262 16.40 3.70 -0.76
N LEU A 263 15.79 4.76 -1.31
CA LEU A 263 15.85 5.07 -2.74
C LEU A 263 17.27 5.38 -3.24
N ASN A 264 18.17 5.77 -2.34
CA ASN A 264 19.59 6.01 -2.63
C ASN A 264 20.49 4.78 -2.36
N ILE A 265 19.93 3.63 -1.98
CA ILE A 265 20.73 2.52 -1.47
C ILE A 265 21.63 1.89 -2.54
N LEU A 266 21.16 1.78 -3.79
CA LEU A 266 21.96 1.23 -4.89
C LEU A 266 23.17 2.11 -5.23
N GLU A 267 22.98 3.44 -5.24
CA GLU A 267 24.09 4.37 -5.46
C GLU A 267 25.10 4.31 -4.29
N GLN A 268 24.62 4.21 -3.05
CA GLN A 268 25.50 4.02 -1.90
C GLN A 268 26.28 2.70 -1.98
N ALA A 269 25.64 1.61 -2.42
CA ALA A 269 26.29 0.32 -2.62
C ALA A 269 27.37 0.40 -3.72
N ALA A 270 27.03 0.97 -4.88
CA ALA A 270 27.95 1.14 -6.00
C ALA A 270 29.17 2.01 -5.63
N ASN A 271 28.94 3.06 -4.85
CA ASN A 271 29.99 3.96 -4.37
C ASN A 271 30.73 3.45 -3.11
N LYS A 272 30.44 2.23 -2.64
CA LYS A 272 31.02 1.64 -1.41
C LYS A 272 30.89 2.54 -0.17
N LYS A 273 29.75 3.23 -0.06
CA LYS A 273 29.42 4.14 1.05
C LYS A 273 28.60 3.47 2.15
N ILE A 274 28.11 2.25 1.92
CA ILE A 274 27.44 1.47 2.97
C ILE A 274 28.51 0.96 3.93
N PRO A 275 28.41 1.26 5.24
CA PRO A 275 29.39 0.79 6.21
C PRO A 275 29.37 -0.73 6.31
N ASP A 276 30.53 -1.33 6.54
CA ASP A 276 30.62 -2.74 6.87
C ASP A 276 29.77 -3.04 8.12
N PRO A 277 29.00 -4.13 8.11
CA PRO A 277 28.21 -4.50 9.28
C PRO A 277 29.14 -4.77 10.47
N ALA A 278 28.68 -4.46 11.68
CA ALA A 278 29.42 -4.82 12.89
C ALA A 278 29.43 -6.37 13.07
N PRO A 279 30.48 -6.97 13.64
CA PRO A 279 30.60 -8.43 13.78
C PRO A 279 29.38 -9.10 14.45
N GLU A 280 28.72 -8.42 15.38
CA GLU A 280 27.54 -8.91 16.09
C GLU A 280 26.30 -9.03 15.19
N VAL A 281 26.29 -8.33 14.05
CA VAL A 281 25.18 -8.30 13.08
C VAL A 281 25.30 -9.46 12.08
N TYR A 282 26.50 -9.95 11.80
CA TYR A 282 26.76 -11.02 10.81
C TYR A 282 25.91 -12.28 11.04
N PRO A 283 25.79 -12.84 12.26
CA PRO A 283 24.96 -14.02 12.49
C PRO A 283 23.49 -13.81 12.11
N TYR A 284 22.95 -12.60 12.36
CA TYR A 284 21.58 -12.27 12.00
C TYR A 284 21.39 -12.12 10.49
N MET A 285 22.37 -11.53 9.80
CA MET A 285 22.37 -11.45 8.34
C MET A 285 22.40 -12.85 7.70
N LEU A 286 23.32 -13.70 8.15
CA LEU A 286 23.42 -15.09 7.67
C LEU A 286 22.15 -15.88 7.97
N LEU A 287 21.56 -15.73 9.16
CA LEU A 287 20.29 -16.36 9.52
C LEU A 287 19.14 -15.86 8.63
N ARG A 288 19.11 -14.56 8.30
CA ARG A 288 18.08 -14.01 7.42
C ARG A 288 18.22 -14.55 6.00
N ILE A 289 19.44 -14.62 5.48
CA ILE A 289 19.75 -15.14 4.14
C ILE A 289 19.42 -16.63 4.05
N SER A 290 19.77 -17.43 5.05
CA SER A 290 19.49 -18.87 5.06
C SER A 290 17.99 -19.19 5.08
N ARG A 291 17.17 -18.29 5.62
CA ARG A 291 15.70 -18.39 5.64
C ARG A 291 15.03 -17.91 4.35
N ILE A 292 15.76 -17.40 3.37
CA ILE A 292 15.19 -17.13 2.04
C ILE A 292 14.96 -18.49 1.36
N PRO A 293 13.71 -18.84 1.01
CA PRO A 293 13.37 -20.14 0.43
C PRO A 293 13.88 -20.28 -1.01
#